data_AF-A0A5B9WI10-F1
#
_entry.id   AF-A0A5B9WI10-F1
#
_cell.length_a   1.000
_cell.length_b   1.000
_cell.length_c   1.000
_cell.angle_alpha   90.00
_cell.angle_beta   90.00
_cell.angle_gamma   90.00
#
_symmetry.space_group_name_H-M   'P 1'
#
loop_
_entity.id
_entity.type
_entity.pdbx_description
1 polymer ?
#
loop_
_entity_poly.entity_id
_entity_poly.type
_entity_poly.pdbx_seq_one_letter_code
_entity_poly.pdbx_strand_id
1 'polypeptide(L)'
;MKVLLLFSILLFGCRKNDRIHSPQADAPVSIKPVWQIMEKLDPDIQEIIKRMEETPDLKAACLSHLRPLGMSYWGKALTGNHGQTDVFIVPIKRGEDSLFHAFMAVESDTSVRIQFYSWSQLNDWTPPSVSSLPGATDINHLFNALNHFGFGKRPYQANRLSAGQQAAIMENAFPLHSMREQIQPQGVIIVPRCYSWSACIGDGNGNCITPEYFFTECIDEIIWITDAIPVYPGGSDGSNPRGGGTTGSGGGGGSGDGIIKPVNRPTETLLAPKKPIDDIEAYLKCFVTQVNATVTVQVDQPTAGTTDPVSIFGGIGHVFLTIEQTVNGHTTRRTIGFYPHTKIDPLRRKTAPGVLGDDGGRGFNIKWSAEISGSQLQNMLNFAVQAPGDYHIDAYNCANYVLDMLDAAGVHLPRTKGWWLSGSGLNPGNLGEDLRQLPGSVSGRGFGEANAGECN
;
A
#
# COMPACT_ATOMS: atom_id res chain seq x y z
N MET A 1 51.82 -28.66 29.51
CA MET A 1 52.19 -27.78 30.63
C MET A 1 51.94 -26.34 30.20
N LYS A 2 50.93 -25.67 30.79
CA LYS A 2 50.54 -24.23 30.70
C LYS A 2 50.12 -23.69 29.31
N VAL A 3 48.88 -23.27 29.00
CA VAL A 3 47.92 -22.28 29.58
C VAL A 3 48.25 -20.82 29.24
N LEU A 4 47.39 -20.21 28.38
CA LEU A 4 46.93 -18.79 28.29
C LEU A 4 48.01 -17.70 27.99
N LEU A 5 47.81 -16.56 27.30
CA LEU A 5 46.65 -15.63 27.23
C LEU A 5 46.87 -14.48 26.18
N LEU A 6 45.81 -14.12 25.43
CA LEU A 6 45.26 -12.80 25.00
C LEU A 6 46.07 -11.50 24.66
N PHE A 7 45.67 -10.93 23.49
CA PHE A 7 45.20 -9.54 23.16
C PHE A 7 46.06 -8.26 23.37
N SER A 8 46.37 -7.55 22.26
CA SER A 8 45.76 -6.25 21.86
C SER A 8 46.70 -5.20 21.17
N ILE A 9 46.29 -4.79 19.95
CA ILE A 9 46.19 -3.40 19.43
C ILE A 9 47.39 -2.71 18.72
N LEU A 10 47.22 -2.57 17.39
CA LEU A 10 47.43 -1.44 16.46
C LEU A 10 48.66 -0.49 16.59
N LEU A 11 49.45 -0.34 15.51
CA LEU A 11 49.46 0.85 14.62
C LEU A 11 50.69 0.94 13.67
N PHE A 12 50.38 1.38 12.44
CA PHE A 12 51.19 1.99 11.36
C PHE A 12 52.16 1.17 10.49
N GLY A 13 51.91 1.22 9.17
CA GLY A 13 53.00 1.12 8.19
C GLY A 13 52.73 0.76 6.72
N CYS A 14 51.49 0.70 6.19
CA CYS A 14 51.30 0.42 4.76
C CYS A 14 51.46 1.67 3.88
N ARG A 15 52.55 1.64 3.10
CA ARG A 15 53.03 2.62 2.13
C ARG A 15 52.09 2.73 0.92
N LYS A 16 51.73 3.97 0.57
CA LYS A 16 50.95 4.35 -0.61
C LYS A 16 51.77 4.08 -1.88
N ASN A 17 51.21 3.30 -2.81
CA ASN A 17 51.80 3.03 -4.13
C ASN A 17 51.03 3.87 -5.16
N ASP A 18 51.58 5.01 -5.54
CA ASP A 18 51.03 5.87 -6.59
C ASP A 18 51.40 5.27 -7.96
N ARG A 19 50.57 4.34 -8.45
CA ARG A 19 50.47 4.07 -9.89
C ARG A 19 49.20 4.74 -10.40
N ILE A 20 49.41 5.83 -11.11
CA ILE A 20 48.43 6.51 -11.95
C ILE A 20 47.99 5.49 -13.01
N HIS A 21 46.86 4.82 -12.76
CA HIS A 21 46.12 4.16 -13.81
C HIS A 21 45.45 5.26 -14.64
N SER A 22 45.90 5.37 -15.90
CA SER A 22 45.15 6.05 -16.95
C SER A 22 43.69 5.56 -16.90
N PRO A 23 42.68 6.43 -16.99
CA PRO A 23 41.29 6.01 -16.98
C PRO A 23 41.08 5.13 -18.22
N GLN A 24 41.07 3.82 -17.99
CA GLN A 24 40.63 2.85 -18.95
C GLN A 24 39.15 3.16 -19.13
N ALA A 25 38.79 3.67 -20.32
CA ALA A 25 37.42 3.97 -20.65
C ALA A 25 36.58 2.74 -20.30
N ASP A 26 35.76 2.88 -19.25
CA ASP A 26 34.86 1.82 -18.82
C ASP A 26 34.12 1.37 -20.07
N ALA A 27 34.17 0.07 -20.35
CA ALA A 27 33.38 -0.52 -21.41
C ALA A 27 31.95 0.01 -21.26
N PRO A 28 31.30 0.49 -22.33
CA PRO A 28 29.96 1.04 -22.23
C PRO A 28 29.12 0.02 -21.48
N VAL A 29 28.57 0.42 -20.34
CA VAL A 29 27.63 -0.40 -19.57
C VAL A 29 26.58 -0.83 -20.58
N SER A 30 26.64 -2.10 -20.98
CA SER A 30 25.63 -2.71 -21.83
C SER A 30 24.42 -2.83 -20.92
N ILE A 31 23.61 -1.79 -20.92
CA ILE A 31 22.28 -1.80 -20.33
C ILE A 31 21.53 -2.84 -21.16
N LYS A 32 21.58 -4.11 -20.74
CA LYS A 32 20.62 -5.11 -21.24
C LYS A 32 19.26 -4.53 -20.87
N PRO A 33 18.44 -4.11 -21.85
CA PRO A 33 17.23 -3.42 -21.50
C PRO A 33 16.31 -4.40 -20.77
N VAL A 34 15.37 -3.84 -20.00
CA VAL A 34 14.36 -4.52 -19.17
C VAL A 34 13.33 -5.31 -20.02
N TRP A 35 13.74 -5.80 -21.20
CA TRP A 35 12.90 -6.46 -22.18
C TRP A 35 12.66 -7.95 -21.88
N GLN A 36 13.32 -8.54 -20.88
CA GLN A 36 13.12 -9.95 -20.51
C GLN A 36 11.73 -10.26 -19.93
N ILE A 37 10.86 -9.24 -19.82
CA ILE A 37 9.47 -9.36 -19.39
C ILE A 37 8.52 -8.82 -20.49
N MET A 38 9.00 -8.51 -21.70
CA MET A 38 8.17 -7.95 -22.78
C MET A 38 6.92 -8.78 -23.05
N GLU A 39 7.04 -10.11 -23.06
CA GLU A 39 5.92 -11.03 -23.27
C GLU A 39 4.83 -10.93 -22.18
N LYS A 40 5.14 -10.37 -21.01
CA LYS A 40 4.21 -10.18 -19.90
C LYS A 40 3.71 -8.72 -19.78
N LEU A 41 4.13 -7.83 -20.68
CA LEU A 41 3.61 -6.47 -20.72
C LEU A 41 2.26 -6.45 -21.43
N ASP A 42 1.48 -5.42 -21.16
CA ASP A 42 0.25 -5.16 -21.91
C ASP A 42 0.56 -5.05 -23.43
N PRO A 43 -0.25 -5.62 -24.33
CA PRO A 43 0.00 -5.58 -25.78
C PRO A 43 0.21 -4.18 -26.34
N ASP A 44 -0.49 -3.16 -25.82
CA ASP A 44 -0.36 -1.78 -26.29
C ASP A 44 1.00 -1.20 -25.85
N ILE A 45 1.47 -1.59 -24.66
CA ILE A 45 2.83 -1.29 -24.18
C ILE A 45 3.89 -2.00 -25.04
N GLN A 46 3.64 -3.24 -25.46
CA GLN A 46 4.58 -3.97 -26.33
C GLN A 46 4.70 -3.29 -27.70
N GLU A 47 3.56 -2.90 -28.29
CA GLU A 47 3.51 -2.24 -29.59
C GLU A 47 4.19 -0.87 -29.57
N ILE A 48 3.98 -0.06 -28.52
CA ILE A 48 4.66 1.24 -28.42
C ILE A 48 6.17 1.09 -28.23
N ILE A 49 6.62 0.11 -27.42
CA ILE A 49 8.04 -0.23 -27.29
C ILE A 49 8.62 -0.60 -28.65
N LYS A 50 7.94 -1.47 -29.39
CA LYS A 50 8.37 -1.92 -30.72
C LYS A 50 8.49 -0.75 -31.69
N ARG A 51 7.50 0.14 -31.77
CA ARG A 51 7.54 1.35 -32.61
C ARG A 51 8.69 2.28 -32.23
N MET A 52 8.96 2.45 -30.93
CA MET A 52 10.11 3.20 -30.45
C MET A 52 11.44 2.56 -30.87
N GLU A 53 11.53 1.23 -30.87
CA GLU A 53 12.73 0.51 -31.28
C GLU A 53 12.96 0.53 -32.80
N GLU A 54 11.89 0.47 -33.59
CA GLU A 54 11.90 0.51 -35.06
C GLU A 54 12.16 1.90 -35.63
N THR A 55 12.12 2.94 -34.78
CA THR A 55 12.39 4.34 -35.16
C THR A 55 13.75 4.79 -34.57
N PRO A 56 14.86 4.71 -35.33
CA PRO A 56 16.22 4.90 -34.77
C PRO A 56 16.44 6.25 -34.10
N ASP A 57 15.90 7.33 -34.68
CA ASP A 57 16.04 8.68 -34.14
C ASP A 57 15.28 8.84 -32.82
N LEU A 58 14.07 8.31 -32.75
CA LEU A 58 13.25 8.31 -31.52
C LEU A 58 13.91 7.46 -30.43
N LYS A 59 14.45 6.29 -30.79
CA LYS A 59 15.22 5.43 -29.87
C LYS A 59 16.43 6.17 -29.30
N ALA A 60 17.22 6.80 -30.16
CA ALA A 60 18.40 7.54 -29.75
C ALA A 60 18.04 8.72 -28.84
N ALA A 61 17.02 9.50 -29.21
CA ALA A 61 16.53 10.62 -28.41
C ALA A 61 16.03 10.15 -27.04
N CYS A 62 15.19 9.11 -26.99
CA CYS A 62 14.67 8.54 -25.74
C CYS A 62 15.80 8.04 -24.83
N LEU A 63 16.75 7.25 -25.36
CA LEU A 63 17.88 6.74 -24.58
C LEU A 63 18.79 7.85 -24.04
N SER A 64 18.98 8.93 -24.80
CA SER A 64 19.78 10.07 -24.35
C SER A 64 19.16 10.77 -23.13
N HIS A 65 17.83 10.86 -23.07
CA HIS A 65 17.09 11.46 -21.95
C HIS A 65 16.93 10.49 -20.77
N LEU A 66 16.77 9.19 -21.03
CA LEU A 66 16.68 8.17 -19.97
C LEU A 66 18.00 8.01 -19.21
N ARG A 67 19.15 8.07 -19.90
CA ARG A 67 20.48 7.84 -19.30
C ARG A 67 20.72 8.62 -17.99
N PRO A 68 20.44 9.94 -17.89
CA PRO A 68 20.59 10.68 -16.62
C PRO A 68 19.45 10.46 -15.62
N LEU A 69 18.28 9.98 -16.06
CA LEU A 69 17.09 9.83 -15.21
C LEU A 69 17.02 8.46 -14.52
N GLY A 70 17.52 7.42 -15.19
CA GLY A 70 17.57 6.05 -14.69
C GLY A 70 16.92 5.03 -15.62
N MET A 71 16.48 3.91 -15.06
CA MET A 71 15.84 2.82 -15.78
C MET A 71 14.31 2.98 -15.79
N SER A 72 13.69 2.80 -16.96
CA SER A 72 12.23 2.76 -17.09
C SER A 72 11.65 1.44 -16.58
N TYR A 73 10.49 1.51 -15.94
CA TYR A 73 9.75 0.39 -15.35
C TYR A 73 8.42 0.18 -16.08
N TRP A 74 8.49 -0.35 -17.30
CA TRP A 74 7.34 -0.56 -18.18
C TRP A 74 6.24 -1.43 -17.56
N GLY A 75 6.61 -2.45 -16.77
CA GLY A 75 5.63 -3.31 -16.07
C GLY A 75 4.84 -2.61 -14.95
N LYS A 76 5.09 -1.32 -14.71
CA LYS A 76 4.34 -0.47 -13.80
C LYS A 76 3.81 0.80 -14.46
N ALA A 77 3.73 0.82 -15.79
CA ALA A 77 3.16 1.95 -16.51
C ALA A 77 1.66 2.08 -16.23
N LEU A 78 1.17 3.32 -16.17
CA LEU A 78 -0.26 3.59 -16.24
C LEU A 78 -0.64 3.78 -17.70
N THR A 79 -1.77 3.21 -18.11
CA THR A 79 -2.28 3.33 -19.47
C THR A 79 -3.62 4.05 -19.46
N GLY A 80 -3.93 4.76 -20.54
CA GLY A 80 -5.19 5.43 -20.75
C GLY A 80 -5.32 5.85 -22.20
N ASN A 81 -6.50 6.36 -22.57
CA ASN A 81 -6.77 6.83 -23.91
C ASN A 81 -7.43 8.21 -23.87
N HIS A 82 -7.14 9.02 -24.89
CA HIS A 82 -7.81 10.29 -25.14
C HIS A 82 -8.18 10.39 -26.62
N GLY A 83 -9.44 10.08 -26.92
CA GLY A 83 -9.91 9.96 -28.30
C GLY A 83 -9.25 8.78 -29.01
N GLN A 84 -8.38 9.07 -29.98
CA GLN A 84 -7.62 8.06 -30.74
C GLN A 84 -6.15 7.99 -30.32
N THR A 85 -5.76 8.72 -29.27
CA THR A 85 -4.39 8.74 -28.76
C THR A 85 -4.29 7.89 -27.51
N ASP A 86 -3.41 6.89 -27.57
CA ASP A 86 -3.04 6.08 -26.41
C ASP A 86 -2.00 6.85 -25.59
N VAL A 87 -2.16 6.82 -24.27
CA VAL A 87 -1.30 7.55 -23.33
C VAL A 87 -0.72 6.56 -22.32
N PHE A 88 0.61 6.57 -22.20
CA PHE A 88 1.36 5.73 -21.27
C PHE A 88 2.18 6.60 -20.33
N ILE A 89 2.05 6.38 -19.04
CA ILE A 89 2.91 7.00 -18.02
C ILE A 89 3.85 5.95 -17.47
N VAL A 90 5.11 6.00 -17.91
CA VAL A 90 6.14 5.00 -17.62
C VAL A 90 7.05 5.50 -16.50
N PRO A 91 7.02 4.90 -15.31
CA PRO A 91 7.85 5.36 -14.21
C PRO A 91 9.33 5.04 -14.41
N ILE A 92 10.22 5.86 -13.85
CA ILE A 92 11.68 5.76 -13.97
C ILE A 92 12.33 5.77 -12.56
N LYS A 93 13.31 4.87 -12.36
CA LYS A 93 14.07 4.73 -11.10
C LYS A 93 15.57 4.84 -11.32
N ARG A 94 16.30 5.33 -10.30
CA ARG A 94 17.77 5.34 -10.28
C ARG A 94 18.41 4.05 -9.76
N GLY A 95 17.63 3.21 -9.09
CA GLY A 95 18.04 1.90 -8.57
C GLY A 95 16.83 1.07 -8.13
N GLU A 96 17.01 -0.23 -7.92
CA GLU A 96 15.92 -1.18 -7.66
C GLU A 96 15.06 -0.80 -6.45
N ASP A 97 15.71 -0.38 -5.36
CA ASP A 97 15.07 0.01 -4.09
C ASP A 97 14.66 1.49 -4.02
N SER A 98 14.94 2.28 -5.05
CA SER A 98 14.58 3.70 -5.08
C SER A 98 13.11 3.90 -5.42
N LEU A 99 12.51 4.98 -4.93
CA LEU A 99 11.21 5.47 -5.41
C LEU A 99 11.31 5.94 -6.87
N PHE A 100 10.15 6.02 -7.53
CA PHE A 100 10.09 6.67 -8.84
C PHE A 100 10.44 8.14 -8.68
N HIS A 101 11.49 8.56 -9.39
CA HIS A 101 12.06 9.90 -9.33
C HIS A 101 11.84 10.67 -10.64
N ALA A 102 11.53 9.95 -11.72
CA ALA A 102 11.11 10.50 -12.99
C ALA A 102 9.98 9.64 -13.58
N PHE A 103 9.29 10.15 -14.58
CA PHE A 103 8.45 9.35 -15.45
C PHE A 103 8.52 9.89 -16.88
N MET A 104 8.18 9.02 -17.82
CA MET A 104 8.08 9.32 -19.23
C MET A 104 6.59 9.24 -19.61
N ALA A 105 6.02 10.33 -20.08
CA ALA A 105 4.71 10.34 -20.72
C ALA A 105 4.91 10.04 -22.21
N VAL A 106 4.24 9.01 -22.70
CA VAL A 106 4.24 8.62 -24.11
C VAL A 106 2.83 8.76 -24.63
N GLU A 107 2.68 9.49 -25.72
CA GLU A 107 1.45 9.53 -26.50
C GLU A 107 1.68 8.81 -27.82
N SER A 108 0.73 7.98 -28.21
CA SER A 108 0.80 7.20 -29.44
C SER A 108 -0.50 7.31 -30.20
N ASP A 109 -0.42 7.81 -31.43
CA ASP A 109 -1.50 7.77 -32.41
C ASP A 109 -0.92 7.39 -33.79
N THR A 110 -1.10 8.25 -34.77
CA THR A 110 -0.33 8.26 -36.03
C THR A 110 1.16 8.58 -35.83
N SER A 111 1.52 9.15 -34.68
CA SER A 111 2.87 9.51 -34.29
C SER A 111 3.14 9.13 -32.82
N VAL A 112 4.42 8.97 -32.47
CA VAL A 112 4.84 8.75 -31.08
C VAL A 112 5.47 10.03 -30.54
N ARG A 113 4.93 10.54 -29.45
CA ARG A 113 5.43 11.74 -28.74
C ARG A 113 5.84 11.35 -27.34
N ILE A 114 6.98 11.86 -26.88
CA ILE A 114 7.56 11.49 -25.60
C ILE A 114 7.96 12.74 -24.83
N GLN A 115 7.51 12.84 -23.59
CA GLN A 115 7.89 13.90 -22.66
C GLN A 115 8.43 13.29 -21.37
N PHE A 116 9.55 13.83 -20.87
CA PHE A 116 10.16 13.39 -19.62
C PHE A 116 9.89 14.39 -18.51
N TYR A 117 9.54 13.86 -17.35
CA TYR A 117 9.31 14.63 -16.14
C TYR A 117 10.21 14.08 -15.03
N SER A 118 10.96 14.96 -14.37
CA SER A 118 11.80 14.58 -13.24
C SER A 118 11.40 15.38 -12.01
N TRP A 119 11.44 14.72 -10.86
CA TRP A 119 11.17 15.37 -9.58
C TRP A 119 12.15 16.52 -9.28
N SER A 120 13.41 16.38 -9.70
CA SER A 120 14.42 17.44 -9.56
C SER A 120 14.04 18.74 -10.28
N GLN A 121 13.27 18.64 -11.36
CA GLN A 121 12.86 19.77 -12.19
C GLN A 121 11.44 20.25 -11.87
N LEU A 122 10.79 19.74 -10.82
CA LEU A 122 9.39 20.07 -10.52
C LEU A 122 9.12 21.59 -10.43
N ASN A 123 10.08 22.35 -9.92
CA ASN A 123 9.99 23.80 -9.80
C ASN A 123 10.16 24.54 -11.13
N ASP A 124 10.79 23.90 -12.12
CA ASP A 124 10.98 24.45 -13.47
C ASP A 124 9.68 24.35 -14.29
N TRP A 125 8.74 23.50 -13.85
CA TRP A 125 7.38 23.39 -14.37
C TRP A 125 6.46 24.41 -13.69
N THR A 126 6.83 25.69 -13.78
CA THR A 126 5.90 26.78 -13.42
C THR A 126 4.62 26.64 -14.23
N PRO A 127 3.43 26.80 -13.61
CA PRO A 127 2.17 26.75 -14.35
C PRO A 127 2.28 27.73 -15.50
N PRO A 128 2.24 27.27 -16.77
CA PRO A 128 2.39 28.18 -17.88
C PRO A 128 1.22 29.16 -17.84
N SER A 129 1.46 30.40 -18.26
CA SER A 129 0.38 31.34 -18.60
C SER A 129 -0.47 30.87 -19.80
N VAL A 130 -0.19 29.66 -20.31
CA VAL A 130 -0.76 29.02 -21.49
C VAL A 130 -1.35 27.69 -21.01
N SER A 131 -2.66 27.54 -21.17
CA SER A 131 -3.53 26.61 -20.43
C SER A 131 -3.44 25.12 -20.81
N SER A 132 -2.37 24.65 -21.45
CA SER A 132 -2.33 23.30 -22.06
C SER A 132 -1.17 22.40 -21.63
N LEU A 133 -0.28 22.83 -20.74
CA LEU A 133 0.79 21.97 -20.21
C LEU A 133 0.57 21.69 -18.72
N PRO A 134 0.88 20.47 -18.25
CA PRO A 134 0.71 20.11 -16.86
C PRO A 134 1.62 20.98 -15.98
N GLY A 135 1.05 21.55 -14.92
CA GLY A 135 1.81 22.34 -13.96
C GLY A 135 2.56 21.46 -12.96
N ALA A 136 3.43 22.07 -12.16
CA ALA A 136 4.11 21.41 -11.05
C ALA A 136 3.16 20.59 -10.14
N THR A 137 1.93 21.07 -9.93
CA THR A 137 0.93 20.36 -9.11
C THR A 137 0.50 19.04 -9.76
N ASP A 138 0.20 19.04 -11.06
CA ASP A 138 -0.27 17.87 -11.79
C ASP A 138 0.82 16.81 -11.88
N ILE A 139 2.04 17.25 -12.20
CA ILE A 139 3.23 16.40 -12.23
C ILE A 139 3.47 15.78 -10.84
N ASN A 140 3.33 16.57 -9.77
CA ASN A 140 3.45 16.08 -8.40
C ASN A 140 2.36 15.05 -8.04
N HIS A 141 1.11 15.27 -8.45
CA HIS A 141 0.04 14.29 -8.26
C HIS A 141 0.33 12.98 -8.97
N LEU A 142 0.79 13.04 -10.21
CA LEU A 142 1.13 11.85 -10.99
C LEU A 142 2.31 11.10 -10.36
N PHE A 143 3.34 11.79 -9.88
CA PHE A 143 4.42 11.16 -9.10
C PHE A 143 3.92 10.43 -7.86
N ASN A 144 2.95 11.01 -7.17
CA ASN A 144 2.35 10.39 -5.99
C ASN A 144 1.53 9.15 -6.38
N ALA A 145 0.73 9.23 -7.44
CA ALA A 145 -0.02 8.09 -7.96
C ALA A 145 0.90 6.95 -8.39
N LEU A 146 1.97 7.26 -9.12
CA LEU A 146 2.97 6.26 -9.54
C LEU A 146 3.67 5.63 -8.34
N ASN A 147 4.14 6.42 -7.37
CA ASN A 147 4.80 5.87 -6.19
C ASN A 147 3.85 5.08 -5.28
N HIS A 148 2.57 5.44 -5.27
CA HIS A 148 1.54 4.64 -4.62
C HIS A 148 1.35 3.30 -5.34
N PHE A 149 1.14 3.33 -6.65
CA PHE A 149 0.95 2.14 -7.48
C PHE A 149 2.16 1.19 -7.45
N GLY A 150 3.38 1.74 -7.51
CA GLY A 150 4.60 0.95 -7.56
C GLY A 150 5.06 0.36 -6.22
N PHE A 151 4.70 0.99 -5.09
CA PHE A 151 5.30 0.67 -3.79
C PHE A 151 4.31 0.65 -2.61
N GLY A 152 3.02 0.88 -2.82
CA GLY A 152 2.02 0.98 -1.75
C GLY A 152 2.23 2.17 -0.81
N LYS A 153 3.14 3.10 -1.12
CA LYS A 153 3.38 4.26 -0.26
C LYS A 153 2.26 5.29 -0.42
N ARG A 154 1.82 5.91 0.68
CA ARG A 154 0.87 7.04 0.61
C ARG A 154 1.49 8.19 -0.21
N PRO A 155 0.67 9.02 -0.89
CA PRO A 155 1.11 10.31 -1.44
C PRO A 155 1.91 11.05 -0.38
N TYR A 156 3.21 11.23 -0.57
CA TYR A 156 4.03 11.92 0.42
C TYR A 156 3.72 13.42 0.39
N GLN A 157 3.79 14.03 1.57
CA GLN A 157 3.40 15.41 1.82
C GLN A 157 4.08 16.38 0.86
N ALA A 158 3.26 17.29 0.34
CA ALA A 158 3.57 18.39 -0.52
C ALA A 158 4.42 19.47 0.18
N ASN A 159 5.60 19.11 0.68
CA ASN A 159 6.50 20.00 1.42
C ASN A 159 7.05 21.16 0.56
N ARG A 160 6.62 21.25 -0.72
CA ARG A 160 6.95 22.30 -1.68
C ARG A 160 5.72 22.99 -2.29
N LEU A 161 4.50 22.57 -1.97
CA LEU A 161 3.30 23.30 -2.38
C LEU A 161 2.99 24.38 -1.36
N SER A 162 2.64 25.58 -1.83
CA SER A 162 2.15 26.66 -0.98
C SER A 162 0.92 26.21 -0.19
N ALA A 163 0.67 26.83 0.97
CA ALA A 163 -0.50 26.52 1.79
C ALA A 163 -1.83 26.63 1.02
N GLY A 164 -1.93 27.57 0.07
CA GLY A 164 -3.11 27.72 -0.79
C GLY A 164 -3.31 26.54 -1.76
N GLN A 165 -2.23 26.01 -2.34
CA GLN A 165 -2.30 24.82 -3.19
C GLN A 165 -2.68 23.57 -2.39
N GLN A 166 -2.20 23.45 -1.14
CA GLN A 166 -2.59 22.34 -0.27
C GLN A 166 -4.08 22.41 0.14
N ALA A 167 -4.62 23.62 0.35
CA ALA A 167 -6.03 23.82 0.67
C ALA A 167 -6.95 23.47 -0.52
N ALA A 168 -6.60 23.90 -1.74
CA ALA A 168 -7.36 23.59 -2.95
C ALA A 168 -7.45 22.08 -3.24
N ILE A 169 -6.41 21.32 -2.89
CA ILE A 169 -6.41 19.85 -3.01
C ILE A 169 -7.39 19.20 -2.02
N MET A 170 -7.52 19.75 -0.82
CA MET A 170 -8.42 19.22 0.21
C MET A 170 -9.89 19.58 -0.03
N GLU A 171 -10.14 20.76 -0.61
CA GLU A 171 -11.49 21.24 -0.90
C GLU A 171 -12.17 20.46 -2.05
N ASN A 172 -11.38 19.98 -3.02
CA ASN A 172 -11.87 19.18 -4.15
C ASN A 172 -11.90 17.65 -3.88
N ALA A 173 -11.55 17.22 -2.67
CA ALA A 173 -11.51 15.81 -2.28
C ALA A 173 -12.72 15.47 -1.37
N PHE A 174 -13.93 15.37 -1.93
CA PHE A 174 -15.13 14.89 -1.22
C PHE A 174 -15.95 13.89 -2.07
N PRO A 175 -16.75 13.01 -1.42
CA PRO A 175 -17.17 11.72 -1.97
C PRO A 175 -18.32 11.83 -2.98
N LEU A 176 -18.19 11.10 -4.09
CA LEU A 176 -19.23 10.92 -5.11
C LEU A 176 -20.37 10.05 -4.59
N HIS A 177 -21.39 10.67 -3.99
CA HIS A 177 -22.71 10.06 -3.90
C HIS A 177 -23.84 11.09 -4.05
N SER A 178 -23.82 11.87 -5.14
CA SER A 178 -25.04 12.50 -5.70
C SER A 178 -24.72 13.34 -6.95
N MET A 179 -24.31 12.74 -8.06
CA MET A 179 -24.48 13.38 -9.38
C MET A 179 -24.68 12.30 -10.44
N ARG A 180 -25.90 11.78 -10.49
CA ARG A 180 -26.41 10.99 -11.60
C ARG A 180 -27.50 11.81 -12.26
N GLU A 181 -27.10 12.87 -12.98
CA GLU A 181 -27.85 13.41 -14.12
C GLU A 181 -27.09 14.59 -14.75
N GLN A 182 -26.88 14.48 -16.07
CA GLN A 182 -26.45 15.51 -17.01
C GLN A 182 -25.09 16.19 -16.78
N ILE A 183 -24.01 15.50 -17.16
CA ILE A 183 -22.84 16.18 -17.74
C ILE A 183 -22.44 15.41 -19.01
N GLN A 184 -22.52 16.09 -20.16
CA GLN A 184 -21.96 15.62 -21.44
C GLN A 184 -20.43 15.46 -21.30
N PRO A 185 -19.80 14.46 -21.94
CA PRO A 185 -18.47 14.00 -21.54
C PRO A 185 -17.40 14.97 -21.99
N GLN A 186 -16.74 15.65 -21.04
CA GLN A 186 -15.47 16.34 -21.30
C GLN A 186 -14.52 16.09 -20.12
N GLY A 187 -13.33 15.54 -20.41
CA GLY A 187 -12.18 15.52 -19.50
C GLY A 187 -12.10 14.40 -18.46
N VAL A 188 -12.67 13.22 -18.72
CA VAL A 188 -12.56 12.07 -17.81
C VAL A 188 -11.60 11.04 -18.42
N ILE A 189 -10.43 10.86 -17.82
CA ILE A 189 -9.66 9.64 -18.06
C ILE A 189 -10.23 8.58 -17.13
N ILE A 190 -10.95 7.64 -17.71
CA ILE A 190 -11.36 6.42 -17.03
C ILE A 190 -10.21 5.44 -17.23
N VAL A 191 -9.50 5.12 -16.15
CA VAL A 191 -8.47 4.08 -16.16
C VAL A 191 -9.14 2.79 -15.67
N PRO A 192 -9.58 1.89 -16.57
CA PRO A 192 -10.07 0.59 -16.16
C PRO A 192 -8.89 -0.23 -15.64
N ARG A 193 -8.86 -0.49 -14.34
CA ARG A 193 -7.93 -1.44 -13.75
C ARG A 193 -8.52 -2.83 -13.79
N CYS A 194 -8.19 -3.55 -14.85
CA CYS A 194 -8.56 -4.94 -15.01
C CYS A 194 -7.53 -5.84 -14.31
N TYR A 195 -8.00 -6.61 -13.34
CA TYR A 195 -7.29 -7.72 -12.73
C TYR A 195 -7.68 -8.97 -13.49
N SER A 196 -6.72 -9.56 -14.21
CA SER A 196 -6.90 -10.86 -14.83
C SER A 196 -6.15 -11.92 -14.05
N TRP A 197 -6.82 -13.02 -13.74
CA TRP A 197 -6.20 -14.20 -13.15
C TRP A 197 -6.76 -15.47 -13.80
N SER A 198 -5.92 -16.49 -13.92
CA SER A 198 -6.38 -17.83 -14.29
C SER A 198 -6.40 -18.74 -13.07
N ALA A 199 -7.35 -19.67 -13.05
CA ALA A 199 -7.40 -20.74 -12.08
C ALA A 199 -7.51 -22.09 -12.78
N CYS A 200 -6.78 -23.07 -12.28
CA CYS A 200 -6.85 -24.45 -12.70
C CYS A 200 -6.63 -25.36 -11.48
N ILE A 201 -6.97 -26.64 -11.60
CA ILE A 201 -6.54 -27.65 -10.63
C ILE A 201 -5.10 -28.01 -10.95
N GLY A 202 -4.21 -27.78 -10.00
CA GLY A 202 -2.80 -28.14 -10.09
C GLY A 202 -2.53 -29.59 -9.68
N ASP A 203 -1.53 -30.21 -10.29
CA ASP A 203 -0.99 -31.52 -9.87
C ASP A 203 -0.09 -31.49 -8.62
N GLY A 204 0.09 -30.30 -8.03
CA GLY A 204 1.01 -30.09 -6.91
C GLY A 204 2.47 -29.82 -7.32
N ASN A 205 2.82 -29.89 -8.60
CA ASN A 205 4.14 -29.52 -9.15
C ASN A 205 4.12 -28.21 -9.94
N GLY A 206 2.99 -27.49 -9.92
CA GLY A 206 2.79 -26.26 -10.68
C GLY A 206 2.23 -26.48 -12.10
N ASN A 207 1.80 -27.70 -12.46
CA ASN A 207 1.14 -27.94 -13.74
C ASN A 207 -0.38 -27.94 -13.57
N CYS A 208 -1.09 -27.25 -14.46
CA CYS A 208 -2.55 -27.36 -14.58
C CYS A 208 -2.94 -28.70 -15.21
N ILE A 209 -3.72 -29.51 -14.49
CA ILE A 209 -4.27 -30.79 -14.97
C ILE A 209 -5.74 -30.69 -15.41
N THR A 210 -6.35 -29.54 -15.22
CA THR A 210 -7.67 -29.21 -15.76
C THR A 210 -7.59 -28.05 -16.74
N PRO A 211 -8.63 -27.84 -17.57
CA PRO A 211 -8.75 -26.60 -18.34
C PRO A 211 -8.55 -25.39 -17.43
N GLU A 212 -7.74 -24.43 -17.88
CA GLU A 212 -7.59 -23.13 -17.22
C GLU A 212 -8.86 -22.31 -17.42
N TYR A 213 -9.36 -21.76 -16.32
CA TYR A 213 -10.46 -20.82 -16.30
C TYR A 213 -9.89 -19.43 -16.10
N PHE A 214 -10.21 -18.52 -17.01
CA PHE A 214 -9.75 -17.14 -16.99
C PHE A 214 -10.81 -16.23 -16.42
N PHE A 215 -10.41 -15.38 -15.48
CA PHE A 215 -11.25 -14.38 -14.84
C PHE A 215 -10.62 -13.02 -15.10
N THR A 216 -11.47 -12.04 -15.38
CA THR A 216 -11.06 -10.64 -15.50
C THR A 216 -12.08 -9.78 -14.79
N GLU A 217 -11.64 -8.98 -13.82
CA GLU A 217 -12.46 -8.01 -13.11
C GLU A 217 -11.86 -6.62 -13.27
N CYS A 218 -12.64 -5.66 -13.74
CA CYS A 218 -12.18 -4.29 -13.98
C CYS A 218 -12.78 -3.30 -12.98
N ILE A 219 -11.93 -2.47 -12.39
CA ILE A 219 -12.32 -1.35 -11.54
C ILE A 219 -11.93 -0.05 -12.23
N ASP A 220 -12.90 0.78 -12.54
CA ASP A 220 -12.68 2.07 -13.18
C ASP A 220 -12.20 3.10 -12.15
N GLU A 221 -10.96 3.57 -12.28
CA GLU A 221 -10.46 4.74 -11.57
C GLU A 221 -10.65 5.98 -12.44
N ILE A 222 -11.39 6.96 -11.94
CA ILE A 222 -11.66 8.21 -12.64
C ILE A 222 -10.60 9.25 -12.25
N ILE A 223 -9.79 9.66 -13.22
CA ILE A 223 -8.85 10.77 -13.09
C ILE A 223 -9.45 11.99 -13.79
N TRP A 224 -9.60 13.07 -13.02
CA TRP A 224 -10.10 14.34 -13.53
C TRP A 224 -8.94 15.15 -14.12
N ILE A 225 -9.05 15.52 -15.40
CA ILE A 225 -8.21 16.55 -16.00
C ILE A 225 -9.14 17.72 -16.31
N THR A 226 -8.95 18.83 -15.61
CA THR A 226 -9.78 20.02 -15.84
C THR A 226 -9.21 20.83 -16.99
N ASP A 227 -9.98 20.95 -18.08
CA ASP A 227 -9.73 21.96 -19.11
C ASP A 227 -10.65 23.15 -18.83
N ALA A 228 -10.07 24.32 -18.57
CA ALA A 228 -10.79 25.58 -18.64
C ALA A 228 -10.45 26.29 -19.95
N ILE A 229 -11.34 26.19 -20.93
CA ILE A 229 -11.49 27.16 -22.02
C ILE A 229 -12.86 27.81 -21.86
N PRO A 230 -12.94 29.15 -21.96
CA PRO A 230 -13.93 29.69 -22.86
C PRO A 230 -13.25 30.50 -23.98
N VAL A 231 -13.62 30.15 -25.20
CA VAL A 231 -13.36 30.92 -26.41
C VAL A 231 -14.15 32.22 -26.32
N TYR A 232 -13.49 33.37 -26.49
CA TYR A 232 -14.10 34.52 -27.16
C TYR A 232 -13.08 35.17 -28.10
N PRO A 233 -13.49 35.57 -29.32
CA PRO A 233 -12.57 36.00 -30.37
C PRO A 233 -12.28 37.51 -30.32
N GLY A 234 -11.00 37.86 -30.47
CA GLY A 234 -10.55 38.97 -31.32
C GLY A 234 -10.54 40.42 -30.79
N GLY A 235 -9.37 41.05 -30.92
CA GLY A 235 -9.19 42.51 -31.06
C GLY A 235 -8.31 43.14 -29.96
N SER A 236 -6.97 43.14 -30.07
CA SER A 236 -6.08 44.05 -30.81
C SER A 236 -5.73 45.37 -30.09
N ASP A 237 -4.42 45.57 -29.92
CA ASP A 237 -3.65 46.82 -29.67
C ASP A 237 -3.88 47.54 -28.32
N GLY A 238 -2.90 48.11 -27.62
CA GLY A 238 -1.48 48.33 -27.85
C GLY A 238 -0.91 49.22 -26.73
N SER A 239 0.42 49.31 -26.66
CA SER A 239 1.24 50.38 -26.04
C SER A 239 1.10 50.74 -24.53
N ASN A 240 2.22 50.54 -23.82
CA ASN A 240 2.70 51.28 -22.63
C ASN A 240 2.89 52.81 -22.94
N PRO A 241 3.23 53.76 -22.01
CA PRO A 241 3.39 53.71 -20.53
C PRO A 241 2.96 55.01 -19.74
N ARG A 242 3.17 55.00 -18.40
CA ARG A 242 3.43 56.13 -17.43
C ARG A 242 2.29 56.78 -16.59
N GLY A 243 2.64 56.99 -15.29
CA GLY A 243 2.12 58.01 -14.34
C GLY A 243 1.17 57.43 -13.28
N GLY A 244 1.24 57.68 -11.96
CA GLY A 244 1.98 58.63 -11.12
C GLY A 244 1.02 59.25 -10.08
N GLY A 245 1.21 58.98 -8.76
CA GLY A 245 0.56 59.65 -7.60
C GLY A 245 -0.89 59.22 -7.30
N THR A 246 -1.46 59.20 -6.09
CA THR A 246 -1.10 59.68 -4.74
C THR A 246 -2.15 59.15 -3.72
N THR A 247 -1.70 58.84 -2.49
CA THR A 247 -2.35 58.98 -1.16
C THR A 247 -3.80 58.52 -0.91
N GLY A 248 -3.96 57.64 0.10
CA GLY A 248 -5.19 57.42 0.85
C GLY A 248 -4.94 56.58 2.10
N SER A 249 -4.98 57.21 3.28
CA SER A 249 -4.70 56.65 4.61
C SER A 249 -5.96 56.12 5.30
N GLY A 250 -5.80 55.14 6.19
CA GLY A 250 -6.77 54.69 7.20
C GLY A 250 -6.96 53.17 7.19
N GLY A 251 -6.88 52.41 8.27
CA GLY A 251 -6.61 52.67 9.68
C GLY A 251 -6.77 51.36 10.46
N GLY A 252 -5.97 51.20 11.53
CA GLY A 252 -6.20 50.43 12.77
C GLY A 252 -6.73 48.99 12.76
N GLY A 253 -6.04 48.10 13.48
CA GLY A 253 -6.66 46.87 14.00
C GLY A 253 -5.63 45.85 14.51
N GLY A 254 -5.45 45.78 15.83
CA GLY A 254 -4.41 44.98 16.47
C GLY A 254 -4.61 43.46 16.44
N SER A 255 -3.47 42.79 16.63
CA SER A 255 -3.22 41.58 17.42
C SER A 255 -4.12 40.36 17.27
N GLY A 256 -3.50 39.29 16.79
CA GLY A 256 -3.92 37.91 17.05
C GLY A 256 -2.94 36.94 16.43
N ASP A 257 -1.83 36.68 17.13
CA ASP A 257 -0.98 35.50 16.90
C ASP A 257 -1.82 34.23 17.13
N GLY A 258 -2.60 33.87 16.11
CA GLY A 258 -3.24 32.58 16.01
C GLY A 258 -2.22 31.59 15.47
N ILE A 259 -1.35 31.07 16.34
CA ILE A 259 -0.70 29.78 16.09
C ILE A 259 -1.84 28.78 15.89
N ILE A 260 -2.23 28.53 14.64
CA ILE A 260 -3.08 27.40 14.30
C ILE A 260 -2.21 26.18 14.61
N LYS A 261 -2.47 25.58 15.77
CA LYS A 261 -1.94 24.28 16.14
C LYS A 261 -2.20 23.35 14.96
N PRO A 262 -1.20 22.62 14.44
CA PRO A 262 -1.42 21.70 13.34
C PRO A 262 -2.55 20.76 13.71
N VAL A 263 -3.59 20.73 12.87
CA VAL A 263 -4.69 19.79 13.00
C VAL A 263 -4.07 18.39 12.97
N ASN A 264 -4.06 17.72 14.11
CA ASN A 264 -3.69 16.32 14.22
C ASN A 264 -4.61 15.53 13.30
N ARG A 265 -4.10 15.12 12.13
CA ARG A 265 -4.77 14.08 11.32
C ARG A 265 -4.83 12.82 12.18
N PRO A 266 -5.94 12.05 12.17
CA PRO A 266 -5.97 10.77 12.85
C PRO A 266 -4.93 9.88 12.18
N THR A 267 -3.83 9.60 12.86
CA THR A 267 -3.07 8.40 12.56
C THR A 267 -4.04 7.26 12.85
N GLU A 268 -4.31 6.38 11.87
CA GLU A 268 -5.01 5.12 12.14
C GLU A 268 -4.25 4.43 13.28
N THR A 269 -4.89 4.38 14.43
CA THR A 269 -4.26 3.98 15.67
C THR A 269 -4.91 2.73 16.17
N LEU A 270 -4.09 1.74 16.52
CA LEU A 270 -4.62 0.57 17.18
C LEU A 270 -4.88 0.90 18.63
N LEU A 271 -6.08 0.53 19.09
CA LEU A 271 -6.55 0.77 20.44
C LEU A 271 -6.45 -0.51 21.27
N ALA A 272 -6.44 -0.33 22.58
CA ALA A 272 -6.65 -1.41 23.54
C ALA A 272 -8.02 -2.08 23.34
N PRO A 273 -8.20 -3.34 23.79
CA PRO A 273 -9.46 -4.05 23.61
C PRO A 273 -10.56 -3.36 24.40
N LYS A 274 -11.78 -3.37 23.86
CA LYS A 274 -12.96 -2.82 24.55
C LYS A 274 -13.33 -3.63 25.81
N LYS A 275 -13.04 -4.93 25.79
CA LYS A 275 -13.28 -5.87 26.88
C LYS A 275 -11.97 -6.64 27.14
N PRO A 276 -11.06 -6.10 27.96
CA PRO A 276 -9.85 -6.83 28.36
C PRO A 276 -10.22 -8.13 29.08
N ILE A 277 -9.39 -9.16 28.88
CA ILE A 277 -9.45 -10.40 29.66
C ILE A 277 -8.40 -10.28 30.77
N ASP A 278 -8.85 -10.00 31.99
CA ASP A 278 -7.95 -9.76 33.13
C ASP A 278 -7.36 -11.07 33.68
N ASP A 279 -8.12 -12.16 33.62
CA ASP A 279 -7.72 -13.50 34.07
C ASP A 279 -8.05 -14.51 32.97
N ILE A 280 -7.01 -14.87 32.20
CA ILE A 280 -7.13 -15.80 31.07
C ILE A 280 -7.40 -17.25 31.53
N GLU A 281 -6.91 -17.63 32.72
CA GLU A 281 -7.18 -18.96 33.27
C GLU A 281 -8.66 -19.08 33.65
N ALA A 282 -9.20 -18.08 34.35
CA ALA A 282 -10.63 -18.03 34.67
C ALA A 282 -11.51 -17.97 33.40
N TYR A 283 -11.08 -17.21 32.39
CA TYR A 283 -11.80 -17.07 31.12
C TYR A 283 -11.93 -18.42 30.37
N LEU A 284 -10.90 -19.28 30.48
CA LEU A 284 -10.80 -20.56 29.77
C LEU A 284 -11.18 -21.79 30.62
N LYS A 285 -11.45 -21.64 31.92
CA LYS A 285 -11.56 -22.78 32.87
C LYS A 285 -12.63 -23.83 32.56
N CYS A 286 -13.67 -23.52 31.76
CA CYS A 286 -14.72 -24.50 31.47
C CYS A 286 -14.40 -25.47 30.33
N PHE A 287 -13.32 -25.26 29.59
CA PHE A 287 -12.96 -26.19 28.53
C PHE A 287 -12.49 -27.52 29.13
N VAL A 288 -13.04 -28.62 28.60
CA VAL A 288 -12.71 -29.98 29.01
C VAL A 288 -11.70 -30.53 28.01
N THR A 289 -10.44 -30.64 28.42
CA THR A 289 -9.31 -30.97 27.54
C THR A 289 -9.25 -32.44 27.13
N GLN A 290 -10.19 -33.26 27.58
CA GLN A 290 -10.38 -34.64 27.12
C GLN A 290 -11.39 -34.74 25.97
N VAL A 291 -12.11 -33.67 25.66
CA VAL A 291 -13.13 -33.63 24.61
C VAL A 291 -12.64 -32.75 23.46
N ASN A 292 -13.02 -33.11 22.23
CA ASN A 292 -12.69 -32.31 21.04
C ASN A 292 -13.33 -30.93 21.11
N ALA A 293 -12.81 -29.99 20.32
CA ALA A 293 -13.35 -28.64 20.18
C ALA A 293 -13.26 -28.17 18.74
N THR A 294 -14.13 -27.24 18.37
CA THR A 294 -14.04 -26.50 17.11
C THR A 294 -13.29 -25.20 17.37
N VAL A 295 -12.26 -24.93 16.57
CA VAL A 295 -11.59 -23.63 16.56
C VAL A 295 -11.96 -22.89 15.28
N THR A 296 -12.28 -21.61 15.41
CA THR A 296 -12.66 -20.75 14.29
C THR A 296 -11.78 -19.52 14.28
N VAL A 297 -11.01 -19.34 13.23
CA VAL A 297 -10.25 -18.12 12.96
C VAL A 297 -11.19 -17.15 12.26
N GLN A 298 -11.27 -15.92 12.76
CA GLN A 298 -12.00 -14.84 12.11
C GLN A 298 -11.06 -13.67 11.80
N VAL A 299 -11.23 -13.09 10.62
CA VAL A 299 -10.44 -11.95 10.15
C VAL A 299 -11.36 -10.83 9.71
N ASP A 300 -11.16 -9.67 10.32
CA ASP A 300 -11.69 -8.37 9.93
C ASP A 300 -10.62 -7.68 9.09
N GLN A 301 -10.69 -7.83 7.76
CA GLN A 301 -9.73 -7.26 6.84
C GLN A 301 -9.92 -5.73 6.76
N PRO A 302 -8.82 -4.94 6.68
CA PRO A 302 -8.90 -3.49 6.49
C PRO A 302 -9.73 -3.11 5.27
N THR A 303 -9.50 -3.82 4.17
CA THR A 303 -10.32 -3.78 2.97
C THR A 303 -10.69 -5.22 2.64
N ALA A 304 -11.95 -5.58 2.89
CA ALA A 304 -12.47 -6.92 2.62
C ALA A 304 -12.17 -7.34 1.18
N GLY A 305 -11.64 -8.54 0.98
CA GLY A 305 -11.31 -9.04 -0.35
C GLY A 305 -9.88 -8.78 -0.82
N THR A 306 -9.02 -8.15 0.01
CA THR A 306 -7.70 -7.69 -0.43
C THR A 306 -6.60 -8.03 0.58
N THR A 307 -5.35 -7.97 0.12
CA THR A 307 -4.16 -8.10 0.99
C THR A 307 -3.77 -6.79 1.68
N ASP A 308 -4.57 -5.73 1.56
CA ASP A 308 -4.20 -4.42 2.11
C ASP A 308 -4.18 -4.45 3.65
N PRO A 309 -3.08 -4.00 4.28
CA PRO A 309 -2.89 -4.01 5.72
C PRO A 309 -3.56 -2.83 6.42
N VAL A 310 -3.99 -1.80 5.67
CA VAL A 310 -4.61 -0.58 6.21
C VAL A 310 -5.66 -0.03 5.24
N SER A 311 -6.73 0.56 5.77
CA SER A 311 -7.81 1.22 5.03
C SER A 311 -8.26 2.48 5.75
N ILE A 312 -8.73 3.48 4.99
CA ILE A 312 -9.28 4.73 5.56
C ILE A 312 -10.57 4.47 6.35
N PHE A 313 -11.34 3.45 5.96
CA PHE A 313 -12.63 3.14 6.60
C PHE A 313 -12.58 1.88 7.45
N GLY A 314 -11.65 0.95 7.19
CA GLY A 314 -11.50 -0.31 7.94
C GLY A 314 -10.32 -0.33 8.92
N GLY A 315 -9.60 0.78 9.06
CA GLY A 315 -8.45 0.86 9.97
C GLY A 315 -7.35 -0.12 9.59
N ILE A 316 -6.76 -0.81 10.57
CA ILE A 316 -5.65 -1.77 10.34
C ILE A 316 -6.09 -3.24 10.39
N GLY A 317 -7.40 -3.49 10.47
CA GLY A 317 -7.97 -4.83 10.57
C GLY A 317 -7.69 -5.53 11.90
N HIS A 318 -8.19 -6.75 12.04
CA HIS A 318 -7.99 -7.58 13.23
C HIS A 318 -8.14 -9.07 12.93
N VAL A 319 -7.45 -9.89 13.72
CA VAL A 319 -7.55 -11.36 13.69
C VAL A 319 -7.86 -11.83 15.10
N PHE A 320 -8.84 -12.71 15.22
CA PHE A 320 -9.25 -13.29 16.49
C PHE A 320 -9.65 -14.76 16.29
N LEU A 321 -9.70 -15.49 17.40
CA LEU A 321 -9.94 -16.92 17.42
C LEU A 321 -11.08 -17.24 18.39
N THR A 322 -12.08 -17.98 17.93
CA THR A 322 -13.10 -18.59 18.78
C THR A 322 -12.77 -20.06 19.03
N ILE A 323 -12.82 -20.49 20.29
CA ILE A 323 -12.82 -21.90 20.70
C ILE A 323 -14.25 -22.23 21.14
N GLU A 324 -14.81 -23.30 20.59
CA GLU A 324 -16.15 -23.79 20.92
C GLU A 324 -16.13 -25.29 21.24
N GLN A 325 -16.85 -25.68 22.28
CA GLN A 325 -16.95 -27.06 22.71
C GLN A 325 -18.33 -27.33 23.31
N THR A 326 -18.95 -28.44 22.91
CA THR A 326 -20.20 -28.92 23.52
C THR A 326 -19.95 -30.19 24.33
N VAL A 327 -20.19 -30.13 25.65
CA VAL A 327 -20.06 -31.27 26.57
C VAL A 327 -21.39 -31.50 27.27
N ASN A 328 -21.94 -32.71 27.20
CA ASN A 328 -23.21 -33.07 27.84
C ASN A 328 -24.36 -32.09 27.51
N GLY A 329 -24.44 -31.65 26.25
CA GLY A 329 -25.45 -30.68 25.79
C GLY A 329 -25.21 -29.22 26.19
N HIS A 330 -24.11 -28.90 26.87
CA HIS A 330 -23.75 -27.54 27.25
C HIS A 330 -22.62 -27.02 26.35
N THR A 331 -22.86 -25.90 25.67
CA THR A 331 -21.86 -25.25 24.80
C THR A 331 -21.07 -24.20 25.58
N THR A 332 -19.76 -24.37 25.60
CA THR A 332 -18.79 -23.36 26.02
C THR A 332 -18.18 -22.73 24.78
N ARG A 333 -18.15 -21.39 24.75
CA ARG A 333 -17.53 -20.63 23.66
C ARG A 333 -16.77 -19.44 24.19
N ARG A 334 -15.51 -19.29 23.78
CA ARG A 334 -14.65 -18.17 24.16
C ARG A 334 -13.93 -17.62 22.93
N THR A 335 -13.88 -16.30 22.80
CA THR A 335 -13.31 -15.62 21.62
C THR A 335 -12.22 -14.66 22.05
N ILE A 336 -10.99 -14.96 21.66
CA ILE A 336 -9.79 -14.24 22.09
C ILE A 336 -9.21 -13.47 20.91
N GLY A 337 -8.93 -12.19 21.14
CA GLY A 337 -8.06 -11.38 20.30
C GLY A 337 -6.84 -10.87 21.07
N PHE A 338 -5.79 -10.52 20.34
CA PHE A 338 -4.57 -9.96 20.90
C PHE A 338 -4.39 -8.50 20.49
N TYR A 339 -4.04 -7.66 21.46
CA TYR A 339 -4.07 -6.21 21.34
C TYR A 339 -2.87 -5.56 22.02
N PRO A 340 -2.56 -4.31 21.68
CA PRO A 340 -1.70 -3.48 22.50
C PRO A 340 -2.47 -2.95 23.71
N HIS A 341 -1.86 -3.00 24.89
CA HIS A 341 -2.43 -2.49 26.14
C HIS A 341 -2.61 -0.97 26.12
N THR A 342 -1.84 -0.26 25.30
CA THR A 342 -1.97 1.19 25.11
C THR A 342 -2.07 1.52 23.63
N LYS A 343 -2.59 2.71 23.32
CA LYS A 343 -2.71 3.20 21.96
C LYS A 343 -1.35 3.25 21.23
N ILE A 344 -1.27 2.62 20.07
CA ILE A 344 -0.08 2.60 19.21
C ILE A 344 -0.43 3.05 17.79
N ASP A 345 0.58 3.42 17.00
CA ASP A 345 0.42 3.87 15.62
C ASP A 345 1.46 3.24 14.67
N PRO A 346 1.10 2.93 13.41
CA PRO A 346 1.98 2.25 12.46
C PRO A 346 3.23 3.03 12.02
N LEU A 347 3.42 4.28 12.44
CA LEU A 347 4.52 5.13 11.96
C LEU A 347 5.52 5.54 13.03
N ARG A 348 5.08 5.81 14.26
CA ARG A 348 5.90 6.42 15.31
C ARG A 348 6.05 5.51 16.53
N ARG A 349 4.96 4.92 17.00
CA ARG A 349 4.96 4.05 18.18
C ARG A 349 4.29 2.74 17.83
N LYS A 350 5.08 1.76 17.40
CA LYS A 350 4.58 0.47 16.91
C LYS A 350 4.42 -0.60 17.98
N THR A 351 4.87 -0.32 19.20
CA THR A 351 5.00 -1.31 20.28
C THR A 351 4.32 -0.84 21.54
N ALA A 352 3.67 -1.76 22.23
CA ALA A 352 3.16 -1.63 23.59
C ALA A 352 3.10 -3.03 24.23
N PRO A 353 3.03 -3.14 25.57
CA PRO A 353 2.72 -4.41 26.22
C PRO A 353 1.46 -5.02 25.61
N GLY A 354 1.46 -6.33 25.40
CA GLY A 354 0.31 -7.03 24.87
C GLY A 354 -0.79 -7.23 25.91
N VAL A 355 -2.04 -7.33 25.45
CA VAL A 355 -3.20 -7.67 26.28
C VAL A 355 -4.19 -8.51 25.47
N LEU A 356 -4.85 -9.45 26.13
CA LEU A 356 -5.91 -10.26 25.52
C LEU A 356 -7.26 -9.56 25.67
N GLY A 357 -8.11 -9.69 24.66
CA GLY A 357 -9.44 -9.11 24.63
C GLY A 357 -10.50 -10.13 24.26
N ASP A 358 -11.68 -9.97 24.84
CA ASP A 358 -12.89 -10.70 24.46
C ASP A 358 -13.49 -10.11 23.18
N ASP A 359 -13.39 -10.87 22.09
CA ASP A 359 -13.92 -10.53 20.77
C ASP A 359 -15.24 -11.25 20.44
N GLY A 360 -15.94 -11.79 21.45
CA GLY A 360 -17.25 -12.39 21.28
C GLY A 360 -18.26 -11.41 20.68
N GLY A 361 -18.95 -11.82 19.62
CA GLY A 361 -19.89 -10.95 18.90
C GLY A 361 -19.23 -10.01 17.87
N ARG A 362 -17.92 -10.07 17.64
CA ARG A 362 -17.21 -9.14 16.75
C ARG A 362 -17.46 -9.43 15.27
N GLY A 363 -17.51 -8.37 14.47
CA GLY A 363 -17.61 -8.46 13.00
C GLY A 363 -16.36 -9.04 12.34
N PHE A 364 -16.53 -9.75 11.23
CA PHE A 364 -15.46 -10.29 10.40
C PHE A 364 -15.84 -10.25 8.91
N ASN A 365 -14.85 -10.40 8.02
CA ASN A 365 -15.04 -10.55 6.57
C ASN A 365 -14.75 -11.95 6.07
N ILE A 366 -13.95 -12.71 6.80
CA ILE A 366 -13.73 -14.12 6.52
C ILE A 366 -13.55 -14.91 7.80
N LYS A 367 -14.02 -16.15 7.79
CA LYS A 367 -13.74 -17.14 8.83
C LYS A 367 -13.38 -18.50 8.24
N TRP A 368 -12.60 -19.26 9.00
CA TRP A 368 -12.29 -20.66 8.72
C TRP A 368 -12.30 -21.44 10.03
N SER A 369 -12.76 -22.69 9.98
CA SER A 369 -12.91 -23.53 11.17
C SER A 369 -12.23 -24.89 11.00
N ALA A 370 -11.73 -25.43 12.10
CA ALA A 370 -11.21 -26.79 12.18
C ALA A 370 -11.60 -27.46 13.49
N GLU A 371 -11.72 -28.78 13.43
CA GLU A 371 -11.84 -29.63 14.61
C GLU A 371 -10.46 -29.93 15.18
N ILE A 372 -10.31 -29.81 16.49
CA ILE A 372 -9.11 -30.19 17.23
C ILE A 372 -9.45 -31.24 18.30
N SER A 373 -8.56 -32.20 18.50
CA SER A 373 -8.69 -33.18 19.58
C SER A 373 -8.54 -32.53 20.95
N GLY A 374 -9.01 -33.21 22.01
CA GLY A 374 -8.80 -32.73 23.38
C GLY A 374 -7.32 -32.46 23.73
N SER A 375 -6.41 -33.31 23.26
CA SER A 375 -4.96 -33.09 23.46
C SER A 375 -4.44 -31.83 22.76
N GLN A 376 -4.94 -31.53 21.57
CA GLN A 376 -4.60 -30.30 20.84
C GLN A 376 -5.21 -29.08 21.52
N LEU A 377 -6.44 -29.19 22.04
CA LEU A 377 -7.08 -28.17 22.86
C LEU A 377 -6.24 -27.87 24.10
N GLN A 378 -5.79 -28.89 24.84
CA GLN A 378 -4.91 -28.70 26.00
C GLN A 378 -3.68 -27.87 25.64
N ASN A 379 -3.00 -28.18 24.53
CA ASN A 379 -1.80 -27.46 24.11
C ASN A 379 -2.11 -26.00 23.74
N MET A 380 -3.21 -25.76 23.04
CA MET A 380 -3.66 -24.39 22.72
C MET A 380 -3.99 -23.59 23.99
N LEU A 381 -4.70 -24.18 24.95
CA LEU A 381 -5.02 -23.51 26.22
C LEU A 381 -3.75 -23.24 27.04
N ASN A 382 -2.80 -24.19 27.07
CA ASN A 382 -1.50 -24.01 27.73
C ASN A 382 -0.66 -22.88 27.11
N PHE A 383 -0.80 -22.65 25.81
CA PHE A 383 -0.21 -21.48 25.15
C PHE A 383 -0.95 -20.21 25.56
N ALA A 384 -2.29 -20.21 25.53
CA ALA A 384 -3.11 -19.03 25.79
C ALA A 384 -2.93 -18.46 27.20
N VAL A 385 -2.70 -19.31 28.21
CA VAL A 385 -2.51 -18.87 29.60
C VAL A 385 -1.12 -18.29 29.87
N GLN A 386 -0.19 -18.38 28.92
CA GLN A 386 1.10 -17.70 29.05
C GLN A 386 0.91 -16.19 28.92
N ALA A 387 1.63 -15.44 29.73
CA ALA A 387 1.55 -13.98 29.70
C ALA A 387 1.82 -13.47 28.27
N PRO A 388 0.92 -12.65 27.70
CA PRO A 388 1.14 -12.09 26.38
C PRO A 388 2.43 -11.25 26.39
N GLY A 389 3.31 -11.50 25.43
CA GLY A 389 4.48 -10.66 25.19
C GLY A 389 4.10 -9.26 24.68
N ASP A 390 5.08 -8.50 24.20
CA ASP A 390 4.81 -7.20 23.60
C ASP A 390 4.02 -7.32 22.29
N TYR A 391 3.02 -6.46 22.13
CA TYR A 391 2.37 -6.26 20.84
C TYR A 391 3.24 -5.34 19.99
N HIS A 392 3.59 -5.77 18.79
CA HIS A 392 4.27 -4.97 17.79
C HIS A 392 3.58 -5.10 16.42
N ILE A 393 3.14 -3.98 15.83
CA ILE A 393 2.37 -3.97 14.56
C ILE A 393 3.01 -4.83 13.47
N ASP A 394 4.32 -4.68 13.21
CA ASP A 394 4.97 -5.44 12.12
C ASP A 394 5.55 -6.79 12.54
N ALA A 395 5.92 -6.97 13.82
CA ALA A 395 6.75 -8.09 14.27
C ALA A 395 5.96 -9.17 15.02
N TYR A 396 4.98 -8.77 15.83
CA TYR A 396 4.18 -9.67 16.65
C TYR A 396 2.82 -9.05 16.99
N ASN A 397 1.80 -9.33 16.18
CA ASN A 397 0.48 -8.72 16.27
C ASN A 397 -0.64 -9.76 16.43
N CYS A 398 -1.89 -9.36 16.22
CA CYS A 398 -3.05 -10.24 16.34
C CYS A 398 -3.00 -11.46 15.41
N ALA A 399 -2.47 -11.32 14.18
CA ALA A 399 -2.28 -12.43 13.26
C ALA A 399 -1.21 -13.41 13.77
N ASN A 400 -0.08 -12.90 14.27
CA ASN A 400 0.96 -13.75 14.87
C ASN A 400 0.40 -14.57 16.03
N TYR A 401 -0.26 -13.91 16.98
CA TYR A 401 -0.76 -14.57 18.19
C TYR A 401 -1.76 -15.68 17.86
N VAL A 402 -2.71 -15.43 16.95
CA VAL A 402 -3.69 -16.44 16.54
C VAL A 402 -3.03 -17.61 15.80
N LEU A 403 -2.06 -17.34 14.92
CA LEU A 403 -1.31 -18.40 14.25
C LEU A 403 -0.44 -19.22 15.21
N ASP A 404 0.17 -18.60 16.22
CA ASP A 404 0.93 -19.30 17.24
C ASP A 404 0.02 -20.15 18.16
N MET A 405 -1.19 -19.68 18.48
CA MET A 405 -2.21 -20.49 19.18
C MET A 405 -2.58 -21.74 18.38
N LEU A 406 -2.80 -21.60 17.07
CA LEU A 406 -3.14 -22.73 16.20
C LEU A 406 -1.96 -23.69 16.05
N ASP A 407 -0.74 -23.19 15.90
CA ASP A 407 0.48 -24.00 15.82
C ASP A 407 0.70 -24.80 17.11
N ALA A 408 0.36 -24.25 18.28
CA ALA A 408 0.38 -24.99 19.55
C ALA A 408 -0.59 -26.19 19.55
N ALA A 409 -1.72 -26.09 18.82
CA ALA A 409 -2.64 -27.20 18.56
C ALA A 409 -2.23 -28.08 17.36
N GLY A 410 -1.10 -27.81 16.69
CA GLY A 410 -0.68 -28.51 15.48
C GLY A 410 -1.55 -28.21 14.25
N VAL A 411 -2.28 -27.08 14.24
CA VAL A 411 -3.04 -26.59 13.09
C VAL A 411 -2.20 -25.53 12.40
N HIS A 412 -1.62 -25.87 11.24
CA HIS A 412 -0.73 -24.97 10.53
C HIS A 412 -1.47 -24.24 9.41
N LEU A 413 -1.52 -22.91 9.51
CA LEU A 413 -2.04 -22.04 8.46
C LEU A 413 -0.90 -21.28 7.77
N PRO A 414 -1.10 -20.80 6.53
CA PRO A 414 -0.11 -19.98 5.86
C PRO A 414 0.26 -18.74 6.69
N ARG A 415 1.55 -18.38 6.63
CA ARG A 415 2.13 -17.21 7.28
C ARG A 415 2.59 -16.20 6.23
N THR A 416 1.71 -15.83 5.31
CA THR A 416 2.04 -14.89 4.23
C THR A 416 2.33 -13.51 4.81
N LYS A 417 3.58 -13.05 4.68
CA LYS A 417 3.97 -11.70 5.09
C LYS A 417 3.63 -10.71 3.98
N GLY A 418 3.04 -9.60 4.37
CA GLY A 418 2.78 -8.46 3.50
C GLY A 418 3.53 -7.21 3.95
N TRP A 419 3.25 -6.13 3.25
CA TRP A 419 3.73 -4.81 3.62
C TRP A 419 2.93 -4.26 4.82
N TRP A 420 3.53 -3.30 5.53
CA TRP A 420 2.88 -2.41 6.49
C TRP A 420 3.23 -0.96 6.11
N LEU A 421 2.50 0.03 6.65
CA LEU A 421 2.72 1.45 6.31
C LEU A 421 4.18 1.91 6.52
N SER A 422 4.85 1.31 7.49
CA SER A 422 6.32 1.28 7.52
C SER A 422 6.76 -0.12 7.95
N GLY A 423 7.41 -0.88 7.07
CA GLY A 423 7.87 -2.24 7.38
C GLY A 423 7.06 -3.34 6.68
N SER A 424 7.18 -4.56 7.19
CA SER A 424 6.56 -5.77 6.62
C SER A 424 6.36 -6.82 7.71
N GLY A 425 5.32 -7.63 7.59
CA GLY A 425 4.97 -8.62 8.60
C GLY A 425 3.70 -9.38 8.26
N LEU A 426 3.25 -10.24 9.16
CA LEU A 426 1.91 -10.80 9.08
C LEU A 426 0.90 -9.68 9.28
N ASN A 427 -0.22 -9.72 8.56
CA ASN A 427 -1.27 -8.74 8.71
C ASN A 427 -2.66 -9.36 8.42
N PRO A 428 -3.74 -8.74 8.90
CA PRO A 428 -5.09 -9.27 8.68
C PRO A 428 -5.48 -9.34 7.20
N GLY A 429 -5.03 -8.41 6.36
CA GLY A 429 -5.27 -8.43 4.91
C GLY A 429 -4.78 -9.74 4.28
N ASN A 430 -3.49 -10.03 4.41
CA ASN A 430 -2.87 -11.25 3.89
C ASN A 430 -3.44 -12.52 4.50
N LEU A 431 -3.61 -12.59 5.82
CA LEU A 431 -4.18 -13.79 6.45
C LEU A 431 -5.62 -14.03 5.98
N GLY A 432 -6.40 -12.96 5.75
CA GLY A 432 -7.75 -13.10 5.21
C GLY A 432 -7.76 -13.72 3.80
N GLU A 433 -6.80 -13.37 2.95
CA GLU A 433 -6.65 -13.97 1.63
C GLU A 433 -6.10 -15.40 1.67
N ASP A 434 -5.21 -15.69 2.62
CA ASP A 434 -4.73 -17.05 2.88
C ASP A 434 -5.90 -17.96 3.31
N LEU A 435 -6.75 -17.49 4.24
CA LEU A 435 -7.94 -18.23 4.65
C LEU A 435 -8.88 -18.47 3.49
N ARG A 436 -9.07 -17.50 2.57
CA ARG A 436 -10.01 -17.65 1.45
C ARG A 436 -9.68 -18.82 0.53
N GLN A 437 -8.41 -19.20 0.46
CA GLN A 437 -7.94 -20.32 -0.36
C GLN A 437 -8.15 -21.68 0.33
N LEU A 438 -8.50 -21.70 1.62
CA LEU A 438 -8.72 -22.95 2.35
C LEU A 438 -10.13 -23.53 2.10
N PRO A 439 -10.24 -24.86 1.95
CA PRO A 439 -11.53 -25.53 1.91
C PRO A 439 -12.36 -25.23 3.17
N GLY A 440 -13.65 -24.95 2.98
CA GLY A 440 -14.59 -24.68 4.07
C GLY A 440 -14.57 -23.23 4.59
N SER A 441 -13.74 -22.37 4.03
CA SER A 441 -13.74 -20.94 4.37
C SER A 441 -15.04 -20.25 3.97
N VAL A 442 -15.52 -19.37 4.85
CA VAL A 442 -16.73 -18.57 4.65
C VAL A 442 -16.32 -17.12 4.48
N SER A 443 -16.48 -16.59 3.26
CA SER A 443 -16.25 -15.18 2.94
C SER A 443 -17.55 -14.38 3.01
N GLY A 444 -17.48 -13.15 3.49
CA GLY A 444 -18.60 -12.23 3.62
C GLY A 444 -18.62 -11.53 4.97
N ARG A 445 -19.28 -10.37 5.04
CA ARG A 445 -19.47 -9.68 6.33
C ARG A 445 -20.37 -10.53 7.23
N GLY A 446 -19.87 -10.85 8.41
CA GLY A 446 -20.61 -11.56 9.43
C GLY A 446 -20.25 -11.06 10.83
N PHE A 447 -20.94 -11.58 11.83
CA PHE A 447 -20.60 -11.39 13.23
C PHE A 447 -20.29 -12.76 13.83
N GLY A 448 -19.18 -12.84 14.57
CA GLY A 448 -18.90 -14.00 15.41
C GLY A 448 -20.00 -14.15 16.44
N GLU A 449 -20.24 -15.37 16.91
CA GLU A 449 -21.23 -15.57 17.96
C GLU A 449 -20.71 -15.01 19.29
N ALA A 450 -21.62 -14.62 20.18
CA ALA A 450 -21.26 -14.22 21.53
C ALA A 450 -20.72 -15.41 22.32
N ASN A 451 -19.87 -15.14 23.31
CA ASN A 451 -19.41 -16.16 24.24
C ASN A 451 -20.58 -16.83 24.96
N ALA A 452 -20.45 -18.12 25.22
CA ALA A 452 -21.49 -18.97 25.79
C ALA A 452 -20.90 -19.90 26.86
N GLY A 453 -21.74 -20.39 27.77
CA GLY A 453 -21.32 -21.16 28.93
C GLY A 453 -20.84 -20.26 30.08
N GLU A 454 -21.22 -20.61 31.31
CA GLU A 454 -20.82 -19.85 32.50
C GLU A 454 -19.42 -20.29 32.94
N CYS A 455 -18.40 -19.48 32.63
CA CYS A 455 -17.04 -19.63 33.18
C CYS A 455 -16.74 -18.55 34.20
N ASN A 456 -17.77 -18.13 34.94
CA ASN A 456 -17.65 -17.08 35.93
C ASN A 456 -17.42 -17.71 37.30
#